data_AF-A0A0E0KFN2-F1
#
_entry.id   AF-A0A0E0KFN2-F1
#
_cell.length_a   1.000
_cell.length_b   1.000
_cell.length_c   1.000
_cell.angle_alpha   90.00
_cell.angle_beta   90.00
_cell.angle_gamma   90.00
#
_symmetry.space_group_name_H-M   'P 1'
#
loop_
_entity.id
_entity.type
_entity.pdbx_description
1 polymer ?
#
loop_
_entity_poly.entity_id
_entity_poly.type
_entity_poly.pdbx_seq_one_letter_code
_entity_poly.pdbx_strand_id
1 'polypeptide(L)'
;MAAATTSRRGPGAMDDENLTFETSPGVEVISSFDQMGIREDLLRGIYAYGFEKPSAIQQRAVLPIISGRDVIAQAQSGTGKTSMISLSVCQIVDTAVREVQALILSPTRELAAQTERVMLAIGDFINIQVHACIGGKSIGEDIRKLEHGVHVVSGTPGRVCDMIKRRTLRTRAIKLLILDEADEMLGRGFKDQIYDVYRYLPPELQVCLISATLPHEILEMTSKFMTDPVRILVKRDELTLEGIKQFFVAVEKEEWKFDTLCDLYDTLTITQAVIFCNTKRKVSLVINYDLPNNRELYIHRIGRSGRFGRKGVAINFVKKEDIRILRDIEQYYSTQIDEMPMNVADLI
;
A
#
# COMPACT_ATOMS: atom_id res chain seq x y z
N MET A 1 12.91 32.64 37.14
CA MET A 1 13.14 32.48 35.69
C MET A 1 13.13 30.99 35.39
N ALA A 2 12.00 30.48 34.90
CA ALA A 2 11.84 29.07 34.54
C ALA A 2 12.32 28.88 33.09
N ALA A 3 13.26 27.95 32.88
CA ALA A 3 13.75 27.58 31.57
C ALA A 3 12.68 26.77 30.83
N ALA A 4 12.27 27.26 29.66
CA ALA A 4 11.34 26.57 28.77
C ALA A 4 12.01 25.34 28.16
N THR A 5 11.53 24.16 28.53
CA THR A 5 11.85 22.89 27.88
C THR A 5 11.17 22.86 26.51
N THR A 6 11.94 23.08 25.45
CA THR A 6 11.52 22.84 24.06
C THR A 6 11.19 21.36 23.89
N SER A 7 9.91 21.05 23.67
CA SER A 7 9.44 19.73 23.28
C SER A 7 10.03 19.35 21.92
N ARG A 8 10.74 18.22 21.87
CA ARG A 8 11.12 17.59 20.61
C ARG A 8 9.83 17.10 19.93
N ARG A 9 9.44 17.74 18.82
CA ARG A 9 8.40 17.25 17.93
C ARG A 9 8.76 15.82 17.50
N GLY A 10 7.89 14.85 17.79
CA GLY A 10 7.95 13.52 17.18
C GLY A 10 7.72 13.61 15.67
N PRO A 11 7.94 12.52 14.92
CA PRO A 11 7.66 12.47 13.48
C PRO A 11 6.13 12.42 13.28
N GLY A 12 5.47 13.56 13.48
CA GLY A 12 4.03 13.73 13.41
C GLY A 12 3.53 13.97 11.97
N ALA A 13 2.42 13.30 11.67
CA ALA A 13 1.49 13.39 10.54
C ALA A 13 1.67 14.57 9.57
N MET A 14 1.66 14.29 8.26
CA MET A 14 1.40 15.33 7.26
C MET A 14 -0.06 15.79 7.32
N ASP A 15 -0.31 16.99 6.78
CA ASP A 15 -1.61 17.60 6.54
C ASP A 15 -2.43 16.78 5.52
N ASP A 16 -2.89 15.61 5.94
CA ASP A 16 -3.92 14.79 5.27
C ASP A 16 -5.27 15.54 5.16
N GLU A 17 -5.37 16.76 5.69
CA GLU A 17 -6.54 17.64 5.64
C GLU A 17 -6.92 18.07 4.22
N ASN A 18 -5.99 18.08 3.27
CA ASN A 18 -6.26 18.53 1.89
C ASN A 18 -6.80 17.44 0.95
N LEU A 19 -6.77 16.16 1.34
CA LEU A 19 -7.32 15.08 0.51
C LEU A 19 -8.85 15.06 0.57
N THR A 20 -9.50 15.34 -0.54
CA THR A 20 -10.93 15.20 -0.76
C THR A 20 -11.28 13.76 -1.18
N PHE A 21 -12.05 13.14 -0.29
CA PHE A 21 -12.59 11.81 -0.51
C PHE A 21 -14.03 11.90 -0.99
N GLU A 22 -14.36 11.12 -2.03
CA GLU A 22 -15.73 10.78 -2.40
C GLU A 22 -16.13 9.50 -1.68
N THR A 23 -17.01 9.61 -0.69
CA THR A 23 -17.44 8.49 0.15
C THR A 23 -18.88 8.10 -0.11
N SER A 24 -19.21 6.82 0.08
CA SER A 24 -20.61 6.38 0.18
C SER A 24 -21.35 7.18 1.27
N PRO A 25 -22.67 7.38 1.16
CA PRO A 25 -23.47 8.02 2.19
C PRO A 25 -23.31 7.32 3.55
N GLY A 26 -23.21 8.09 4.64
CA GLY A 26 -23.11 7.57 6.00
C GLY A 26 -21.70 7.19 6.48
N VAL A 27 -20.65 7.45 5.68
CA VAL A 27 -19.26 7.33 6.16
C VAL A 27 -18.95 8.51 7.07
N GLU A 28 -18.76 8.24 8.36
CA GLU A 28 -18.33 9.22 9.34
C GLU A 28 -16.80 9.40 9.32
N VAL A 29 -16.34 10.63 9.59
CA VAL A 29 -14.92 10.96 9.71
C VAL A 29 -14.56 11.01 11.19
N ILE A 30 -13.77 10.04 11.66
CA ILE A 30 -13.40 9.91 13.07
C ILE A 30 -11.97 10.37 13.29
N SER A 31 -11.77 11.46 14.02
CA SER A 31 -10.49 12.17 14.11
C SER A 31 -9.50 11.62 15.14
N SER A 32 -9.91 10.70 16.01
CA SER A 32 -9.02 10.01 16.97
C SER A 32 -9.27 8.50 16.99
N PHE A 33 -8.21 7.71 17.24
CA PHE A 33 -8.32 6.27 17.45
C PHE A 33 -9.23 5.92 18.63
N ASP A 34 -9.23 6.73 19.70
CA ASP A 34 -10.08 6.52 20.89
C ASP A 34 -11.58 6.54 20.56
N GLN A 35 -11.97 7.28 19.51
CA GLN A 35 -13.37 7.44 19.10
C GLN A 35 -13.82 6.35 18.12
N MET A 36 -12.92 5.48 17.67
CA MET A 36 -13.21 4.42 16.70
C MET A 36 -13.77 3.14 17.34
N GLY A 37 -13.92 3.09 18.67
CA GLY A 37 -14.39 1.88 19.37
C GLY A 37 -13.39 0.72 19.35
N ILE A 38 -12.09 1.04 19.29
CA ILE A 38 -10.99 0.07 19.28
C ILE A 38 -10.76 -0.45 20.71
N ARG A 39 -10.45 -1.74 20.87
CA ARG A 39 -10.14 -2.33 22.18
C ARG A 39 -8.92 -1.68 22.84
N GLU A 40 -8.93 -1.55 24.16
CA GLU A 40 -7.87 -0.83 24.91
C GLU A 40 -6.47 -1.43 24.73
N ASP A 41 -6.37 -2.75 24.67
CA ASP A 41 -5.13 -3.48 24.44
C ASP A 41 -4.55 -3.19 23.05
N LEU A 42 -5.40 -3.13 22.04
CA LEU A 42 -5.04 -2.75 20.67
C LEU A 42 -4.70 -1.26 20.55
N LEU A 43 -5.46 -0.36 21.21
CA LEU A 43 -5.12 1.07 21.29
C LEU A 43 -3.72 1.28 21.86
N ARG A 44 -3.38 0.57 22.94
CA ARG A 44 -2.02 0.57 23.51
C ARG A 44 -0.97 0.20 22.46
N GLY A 45 -1.24 -0.80 21.63
CA GLY A 45 -0.34 -1.21 20.54
C GLY A 45 -0.19 -0.15 19.46
N ILE A 46 -1.28 0.49 19.05
CA ILE A 46 -1.28 1.60 18.09
C ILE A 46 -0.41 2.76 18.58
N TYR A 47 -0.58 3.20 19.83
CA TYR A 47 0.22 4.28 20.40
C TYR A 47 1.67 3.88 20.66
N ALA A 48 1.93 2.65 21.12
CA ALA A 48 3.30 2.16 21.35
C ALA A 48 4.09 2.02 20.04
N TYR A 49 3.42 1.72 18.92
CA TYR A 49 4.02 1.73 17.59
C TYR A 49 4.42 3.14 17.14
N GLY A 50 3.83 4.19 17.74
CA GLY A 50 4.15 5.59 17.49
C GLY A 50 3.10 6.35 16.68
N PHE A 51 1.88 5.82 16.51
CA PHE A 51 0.79 6.58 15.90
C PHE A 51 0.15 7.53 16.92
N GLU A 52 0.06 8.81 16.58
CA GLU A 52 -0.60 9.82 17.43
C GLU A 52 -2.04 10.10 16.96
N LYS A 53 -2.26 10.13 15.65
CA LYS A 53 -3.55 10.42 15.02
C LYS A 53 -3.78 9.53 13.79
N PRO A 54 -5.04 9.20 13.48
CA PRO A 54 -5.39 8.47 12.27
C PRO A 54 -5.15 9.30 11.00
N SER A 55 -4.63 8.66 9.94
CA SER A 55 -4.55 9.23 8.60
C SER A 55 -5.95 9.40 7.97
N ALA A 56 -6.10 10.22 6.94
CA ALA A 56 -7.41 10.52 6.34
C ALA A 56 -8.16 9.26 5.86
N ILE A 57 -7.43 8.27 5.34
CA ILE A 57 -8.02 6.97 4.97
C ILE A 57 -8.42 6.16 6.20
N GLN A 58 -7.64 6.20 7.29
CA GLN A 58 -7.98 5.52 8.55
C GLN A 58 -9.23 6.14 9.20
N GLN A 59 -9.34 7.46 9.19
CA GLN A 59 -10.48 8.21 9.73
C GLN A 59 -11.83 7.80 9.12
N ARG A 60 -11.81 7.29 7.87
CA ARG A 60 -13.00 6.94 7.09
C ARG A 60 -13.21 5.43 6.96
N ALA A 61 -12.14 4.66 6.79
CA ALA A 61 -12.22 3.24 6.42
C ALA A 61 -12.29 2.29 7.62
N VAL A 62 -11.70 2.65 8.76
CA VAL A 62 -11.60 1.73 9.91
C VAL A 62 -12.99 1.32 10.40
N LEU A 63 -13.89 2.26 10.66
CA LEU A 63 -15.22 1.96 11.22
C LEU A 63 -16.08 1.07 10.29
N PRO A 64 -16.19 1.35 8.98
CA PRO A 64 -16.84 0.43 8.04
C PRO A 64 -16.24 -0.98 8.04
N ILE A 65 -14.91 -1.11 8.10
CA ILE A 65 -14.26 -2.42 8.10
C ILE A 65 -14.56 -3.18 9.39
N ILE A 66 -14.40 -2.57 10.56
CA ILE A 66 -14.64 -3.25 11.85
C ILE A 66 -16.12 -3.56 12.10
N SER A 67 -17.03 -2.84 11.44
CA SER A 67 -18.47 -3.13 11.47
C SER A 67 -18.90 -4.25 10.50
N GLY A 68 -17.97 -4.86 9.78
CA GLY A 68 -18.24 -6.00 8.90
C GLY A 68 -18.74 -5.63 7.50
N ARG A 69 -18.67 -4.34 7.11
CA ARG A 69 -19.05 -3.93 5.75
C ARG A 69 -17.97 -4.27 4.75
N ASP A 70 -18.38 -4.65 3.55
CA ASP A 70 -17.48 -4.67 2.41
C ASP A 70 -16.99 -3.25 2.11
N VAL A 71 -15.69 -3.09 1.83
CA VAL A 71 -15.07 -1.78 1.63
C VAL A 71 -14.20 -1.73 0.39
N ILE A 72 -14.38 -0.70 -0.42
CA ILE A 72 -13.45 -0.30 -1.48
C ILE A 72 -12.78 0.98 -1.02
N ALA A 73 -11.51 0.88 -0.65
CA ALA A 73 -10.70 1.99 -0.17
C ALA A 73 -9.62 2.32 -1.20
N GLN A 74 -9.74 3.51 -1.79
CA GLN A 74 -8.70 4.10 -2.63
C GLN A 74 -7.90 5.10 -1.80
N ALA A 75 -6.59 4.98 -1.78
CA ALA A 75 -5.73 6.01 -1.22
C ALA A 75 -4.33 5.93 -1.84
N GLN A 76 -3.61 7.06 -1.88
CA GLN A 76 -2.27 7.12 -2.42
C GLN A 76 -1.25 6.23 -1.67
N SER A 77 -0.08 6.02 -2.25
CA SER A 77 0.99 5.27 -1.57
C SER A 77 1.52 6.04 -0.36
N GLY A 78 1.77 5.33 0.74
CA GLY A 78 2.32 5.94 1.97
C GLY A 78 1.31 6.64 2.88
N THR A 79 0.01 6.56 2.63
CA THR A 79 -1.07 7.22 3.42
C THR A 79 -1.62 6.35 4.57
N GLY A 80 -0.92 5.29 4.96
CA GLY A 80 -1.33 4.44 6.09
C GLY A 80 -2.31 3.30 5.75
N LYS A 81 -2.40 2.88 4.49
CA LYS A 81 -3.20 1.71 4.06
C LYS A 81 -2.83 0.43 4.81
N THR A 82 -1.53 0.09 4.89
CA THR A 82 -1.06 -1.12 5.59
C THR A 82 -1.36 -1.09 7.09
N SER A 83 -1.23 0.07 7.74
CA SER A 83 -1.58 0.22 9.15
C SER A 83 -3.10 0.19 9.36
N MET A 84 -3.89 0.73 8.44
CA MET A 84 -5.36 0.59 8.42
C MET A 84 -5.78 -0.88 8.32
N ILE A 85 -5.16 -1.66 7.43
CA ILE A 85 -5.36 -3.11 7.35
C ILE A 85 -5.03 -3.76 8.69
N SER A 86 -3.85 -3.46 9.21
CA SER A 86 -3.32 -4.10 10.41
C SER A 86 -4.20 -3.86 11.62
N LEU A 87 -4.57 -2.60 11.90
CA LEU A 87 -5.40 -2.26 13.04
C LEU A 87 -6.82 -2.84 12.90
N SER A 88 -7.42 -2.80 11.69
CA SER A 88 -8.79 -3.28 11.49
C SER A 88 -8.87 -4.79 11.66
N VAL A 89 -7.90 -5.53 11.10
CA VAL A 89 -7.82 -6.99 11.28
C VAL A 89 -7.55 -7.35 12.74
N CYS A 90 -6.61 -6.67 13.40
CA CYS A 90 -6.38 -6.88 14.83
C CYS A 90 -7.63 -6.63 15.68
N GLN A 91 -8.51 -5.69 15.30
CA GLN A 91 -9.75 -5.44 16.02
C GLN A 91 -10.77 -6.57 15.82
N ILE A 92 -10.85 -7.16 14.63
CA ILE A 92 -11.87 -8.17 14.25
C ILE A 92 -11.48 -9.58 14.74
N VAL A 93 -10.20 -9.90 14.76
CA VAL A 93 -9.69 -11.24 15.10
C VAL A 93 -9.85 -11.55 16.59
N ASP A 94 -10.36 -12.77 16.87
CA ASP A 94 -10.39 -13.36 18.21
C ASP A 94 -9.13 -14.21 18.46
N THR A 95 -8.25 -13.74 19.34
CA THR A 95 -6.99 -14.42 19.65
C THR A 95 -7.13 -15.63 20.60
N ALA A 96 -8.34 -15.91 21.11
CA ALA A 96 -8.61 -17.15 21.82
C ALA A 96 -8.75 -18.36 20.86
N VAL A 97 -9.12 -18.11 19.60
CA VAL A 97 -9.33 -19.15 18.58
C VAL A 97 -8.14 -19.21 17.64
N ARG A 98 -7.26 -20.22 17.81
CA ARG A 98 -6.05 -20.44 16.99
C ARG A 98 -6.35 -21.01 15.60
N GLU A 99 -7.23 -20.34 14.86
CA GLU A 99 -7.53 -20.61 13.45
C GLU A 99 -7.40 -19.33 12.63
N VAL A 100 -7.14 -19.49 11.33
CA VAL A 100 -7.02 -18.36 10.42
C VAL A 100 -8.40 -17.72 10.26
N GLN A 101 -8.51 -16.46 10.68
CA GLN A 101 -9.75 -15.68 10.66
C GLN A 101 -9.73 -14.55 9.63
N ALA A 102 -8.55 -14.09 9.25
CA ALA A 102 -8.37 -13.10 8.19
C ALA A 102 -7.28 -13.53 7.21
N LEU A 103 -7.53 -13.29 5.93
CA LEU A 103 -6.61 -13.57 4.83
C LEU A 103 -6.32 -12.27 4.07
N ILE A 104 -5.03 -11.96 3.90
CA ILE A 104 -4.57 -10.77 3.19
C ILE A 104 -3.74 -11.21 1.99
N LEU A 105 -4.20 -10.84 0.79
CA LEU A 105 -3.47 -11.08 -0.45
C LEU A 105 -2.75 -9.80 -0.89
N SER A 106 -1.46 -9.93 -1.18
CA SER A 106 -0.60 -8.84 -1.64
C SER A 106 0.15 -9.23 -2.93
N PRO A 107 0.46 -8.29 -3.84
CA PRO A 107 1.13 -8.56 -5.13
C PRO A 107 2.58 -9.01 -4.99
N THR A 108 3.23 -8.68 -3.87
CA THR A 108 4.66 -8.93 -3.67
C THR A 108 4.93 -9.63 -2.35
N ARG A 109 6.06 -10.35 -2.31
CA ARG A 109 6.50 -11.08 -1.11
C ARG A 109 6.89 -10.12 0.01
N GLU A 110 7.50 -9.02 -0.39
CA GLU A 110 7.99 -7.94 0.45
C GLU A 110 6.82 -7.22 1.13
N LEU A 111 5.72 -6.95 0.40
CA LEU A 111 4.53 -6.33 0.97
C LEU A 111 3.82 -7.26 1.96
N ALA A 112 3.64 -8.53 1.62
CA ALA A 112 3.04 -9.50 2.54
C ALA A 112 3.85 -9.62 3.86
N ALA A 113 5.19 -9.69 3.76
CA ALA A 113 6.07 -9.71 4.93
C ALA A 113 6.10 -8.36 5.69
N GLN A 114 5.85 -7.23 5.01
CA GLN A 114 5.67 -5.94 5.67
C GLN A 114 4.36 -5.93 6.48
N THR A 115 3.26 -6.38 5.89
CA THR A 115 1.96 -6.45 6.56
C THR A 115 2.01 -7.36 7.79
N GLU A 116 2.66 -8.52 7.70
CA GLU A 116 2.94 -9.39 8.86
C GLU A 116 3.65 -8.63 9.99
N ARG A 117 4.76 -7.94 9.68
CA ARG A 117 5.55 -7.21 10.68
C ARG A 117 4.77 -6.06 11.33
N VAL A 118 4.04 -5.28 10.54
CA VAL A 118 3.24 -4.16 11.05
C VAL A 118 2.13 -4.67 11.96
N MET A 119 1.45 -5.75 11.57
CA MET A 119 0.37 -6.33 12.34
C MET A 119 0.86 -6.97 13.65
N LEU A 120 2.00 -7.65 13.64
CA LEU A 120 2.62 -8.18 14.87
C LEU A 120 3.01 -7.04 15.83
N ALA A 121 3.52 -5.92 15.31
CA ALA A 121 3.91 -4.79 16.15
C ALA A 121 2.72 -4.04 16.74
N ILE A 122 1.66 -3.80 15.96
CA ILE A 122 0.43 -3.18 16.44
C ILE A 122 -0.33 -4.12 17.39
N GLY A 123 -0.31 -5.42 17.11
CA GLY A 123 -1.00 -6.45 17.88
C GLY A 123 -0.19 -7.05 19.04
N ASP A 124 0.92 -6.44 19.44
CA ASP A 124 1.84 -6.99 20.45
C ASP A 124 1.14 -7.26 21.79
N PHE A 125 0.22 -6.38 22.19
CA PHE A 125 -0.53 -6.52 23.45
C PHE A 125 -1.74 -7.45 23.39
N ILE A 126 -2.10 -7.98 22.21
CA ILE A 126 -3.26 -8.90 22.05
C ILE A 126 -2.83 -10.34 21.74
N ASN A 127 -1.52 -10.63 21.74
CA ASN A 127 -0.94 -11.94 21.43
C ASN A 127 -1.39 -12.52 20.07
N ILE A 128 -1.58 -11.66 19.07
CA ILE A 128 -1.93 -12.09 17.71
C ILE A 128 -0.80 -12.94 17.10
N GLN A 129 -1.18 -13.85 16.22
CA GLN A 129 -0.27 -14.75 15.51
C GLN A 129 -0.53 -14.53 14.03
N VAL A 130 0.48 -14.04 13.33
CA VAL A 130 0.39 -13.67 11.92
C VAL A 130 1.50 -14.41 11.20
N HIS A 131 1.21 -14.91 9.99
CA HIS A 131 2.21 -15.59 9.18
C HIS A 131 2.20 -15.13 7.73
N ALA A 132 3.39 -14.80 7.20
CA ALA A 132 3.59 -14.45 5.80
C ALA A 132 3.80 -15.69 4.90
N CYS A 133 2.75 -16.12 4.19
CA CYS A 133 2.79 -17.18 3.18
C CYS A 133 3.28 -16.65 1.82
N ILE A 134 4.60 -16.69 1.62
CA ILE A 134 5.26 -16.13 0.43
C ILE A 134 6.15 -17.14 -0.29
N GLY A 135 6.20 -17.05 -1.62
CA GLY A 135 7.08 -17.90 -2.43
C GLY A 135 8.57 -17.72 -2.10
N GLY A 136 9.40 -18.71 -2.45
CA GLY A 136 10.85 -18.65 -2.22
C GLY A 136 11.30 -19.01 -0.80
N LYS A 137 10.37 -19.13 0.16
CA LYS A 137 10.60 -19.76 1.46
C LYS A 137 10.27 -21.26 1.42
N SER A 138 10.84 -21.99 2.38
CA SER A 138 10.57 -23.42 2.58
C SER A 138 9.08 -23.65 2.80
N ILE A 139 8.49 -24.53 2.00
CA ILE A 139 7.09 -24.95 2.17
C ILE A 139 6.90 -25.66 3.51
N GLY A 140 7.90 -26.41 3.98
CA GLY A 140 7.82 -27.11 5.27
C GLY A 140 7.70 -26.16 6.46
N GLU A 141 8.30 -24.97 6.39
CA GLU A 141 8.17 -23.95 7.44
C GLU A 141 6.76 -23.35 7.46
N ASP A 142 6.20 -23.05 6.29
CA ASP A 142 4.81 -22.60 6.16
C ASP A 142 3.85 -23.62 6.76
N ILE A 143 4.03 -24.90 6.41
CA ILE A 143 3.21 -26.00 6.93
C ILE A 143 3.27 -26.04 8.46
N ARG A 144 4.48 -26.06 9.02
CA ARG A 144 4.67 -26.13 10.47
C ARG A 144 4.00 -24.97 11.20
N LYS A 145 4.11 -23.73 10.68
CA LYS A 145 3.48 -22.56 11.30
C LYS A 145 1.96 -22.59 11.19
N LEU A 146 1.42 -22.97 10.04
CA LEU A 146 -0.03 -23.09 9.84
C LEU A 146 -0.62 -24.20 10.72
N GLU A 147 0.08 -25.33 10.88
CA GLU A 147 -0.33 -26.42 11.77
C GLU A 147 -0.26 -26.05 13.25
N HIS A 148 0.68 -25.17 13.65
CA HIS A 148 0.74 -24.65 15.02
C HIS A 148 -0.46 -23.74 15.37
N GLY A 149 -1.13 -23.22 14.34
CA GLY A 149 -2.26 -22.31 14.47
C GLY A 149 -1.80 -20.85 14.46
N VAL A 150 -2.31 -20.11 13.48
CA VAL A 150 -2.14 -18.65 13.35
C VAL A 150 -3.51 -18.02 13.14
N HIS A 151 -3.65 -16.76 13.55
CA HIS A 151 -4.91 -16.03 13.48
C HIS A 151 -5.09 -15.34 12.11
N VAL A 152 -3.98 -14.93 11.50
CA VAL A 152 -3.98 -14.19 10.24
C VAL A 152 -2.91 -14.75 9.31
N VAL A 153 -3.26 -14.85 8.03
CA VAL A 153 -2.29 -15.12 6.97
C VAL A 153 -2.20 -13.91 6.05
N SER A 154 -0.99 -13.41 5.83
CA SER A 154 -0.68 -12.45 4.75
C SER A 154 0.15 -13.17 3.71
N GLY A 155 -0.11 -12.99 2.42
CA GLY A 155 0.63 -13.77 1.43
C GLY A 155 0.42 -13.37 -0.01
N THR A 156 1.26 -13.95 -0.87
CA THR A 156 1.09 -13.83 -2.33
C THR A 156 0.05 -14.84 -2.81
N PRO A 157 -0.84 -14.50 -3.76
CA PRO A 157 -1.92 -15.37 -4.22
C PRO A 157 -1.48 -16.81 -4.56
N GLY A 158 -0.35 -16.96 -5.26
CA GLY A 158 0.17 -18.28 -5.65
C GLY A 158 0.53 -19.19 -4.47
N ARG A 159 1.25 -18.68 -3.46
CA ARG A 159 1.65 -19.49 -2.29
C ARG A 159 0.46 -19.78 -1.38
N VAL A 160 -0.43 -18.81 -1.18
CA VAL A 160 -1.67 -19.02 -0.41
C VAL A 160 -2.55 -20.09 -1.07
N CYS A 161 -2.76 -20.01 -2.38
CA CYS A 161 -3.52 -20.99 -3.15
C CYS A 161 -2.93 -22.40 -3.02
N ASP A 162 -1.60 -22.54 -3.08
CA ASP A 162 -0.92 -23.82 -2.84
C ASP A 162 -1.18 -24.36 -1.43
N MET A 163 -1.08 -23.53 -0.38
CA MET A 163 -1.32 -23.97 1.00
C MET A 163 -2.77 -24.38 1.26
N ILE A 164 -3.73 -23.73 0.59
CA ILE A 164 -5.15 -24.11 0.63
C ILE A 164 -5.37 -25.44 -0.09
N LYS A 165 -4.85 -25.61 -1.31
CA LYS A 165 -5.00 -26.84 -2.11
C LYS A 165 -4.39 -28.05 -1.39
N ARG A 166 -3.31 -27.85 -0.63
CA ARG A 166 -2.69 -28.87 0.24
C ARG A 166 -3.47 -29.17 1.52
N ARG A 167 -4.54 -28.43 1.81
CA ARG A 167 -5.34 -28.50 3.05
C ARG A 167 -4.56 -28.15 4.32
N THR A 168 -3.41 -27.51 4.17
CA THR A 168 -2.59 -27.01 5.28
C THR A 168 -3.18 -25.71 5.83
N LEU A 169 -3.53 -24.78 4.93
CA LEU A 169 -4.29 -23.58 5.30
C LEU A 169 -5.78 -23.95 5.30
N ARG A 170 -6.36 -24.06 6.50
CA ARG A 170 -7.79 -24.31 6.68
C ARG A 170 -8.54 -22.98 6.61
N THR A 171 -9.56 -22.91 5.76
CA THR A 171 -10.27 -21.66 5.45
C THR A 171 -11.57 -21.47 6.23
N ARG A 172 -12.01 -22.47 7.00
CA ARG A 172 -13.34 -22.52 7.63
C ARG A 172 -13.68 -21.34 8.55
N ALA A 173 -12.69 -20.78 9.24
CA ALA A 173 -12.87 -19.70 10.20
C ALA A 173 -12.59 -18.31 9.59
N ILE A 174 -12.21 -18.26 8.30
CA ILE A 174 -11.90 -17.00 7.62
C ILE A 174 -13.20 -16.24 7.42
N LYS A 175 -13.28 -15.07 8.04
CA LYS A 175 -14.42 -14.14 7.96
C LYS A 175 -14.08 -12.87 7.19
N LEU A 176 -12.80 -12.61 6.93
CA LEU A 176 -12.34 -11.40 6.23
C LEU A 176 -11.27 -11.74 5.19
N LEU A 177 -11.49 -11.30 3.95
CA LEU A 177 -10.51 -11.27 2.87
C LEU A 177 -10.15 -9.82 2.55
N ILE A 178 -8.85 -9.52 2.51
CA ILE A 178 -8.31 -8.23 2.10
C ILE A 178 -7.46 -8.40 0.84
N LEU A 179 -7.75 -7.60 -0.19
CA LEU A 179 -6.95 -7.47 -1.39
C LEU A 179 -6.14 -6.17 -1.32
N ASP A 180 -4.86 -6.26 -0.97
CA ASP A 180 -3.94 -5.13 -0.83
C ASP A 180 -3.16 -4.88 -2.12
N GLU A 181 -3.10 -3.63 -2.58
CA GLU A 181 -2.58 -3.23 -3.91
C GLU A 181 -3.26 -4.07 -5.03
N ALA A 182 -4.59 -4.08 -5.04
CA ALA A 182 -5.38 -4.94 -5.93
C ALA A 182 -5.15 -4.67 -7.43
N ASP A 183 -4.94 -3.40 -7.81
CA ASP A 183 -4.56 -2.99 -9.16
C ASP A 183 -3.25 -3.64 -9.64
N GLU A 184 -2.22 -3.64 -8.81
CA GLU A 184 -0.95 -4.31 -9.07
C GLU A 184 -1.11 -5.83 -9.19
N MET A 185 -1.98 -6.44 -8.36
CA MET A 185 -2.24 -7.87 -8.47
C MET A 185 -2.89 -8.22 -9.82
N LEU A 186 -3.83 -7.40 -10.31
CA LEU A 186 -4.42 -7.59 -11.62
C LEU A 186 -3.43 -7.37 -12.76
N GLY A 187 -2.65 -6.28 -12.71
CA GLY A 187 -1.66 -5.98 -13.74
C GLY A 187 -0.57 -7.05 -13.90
N ARG A 188 -0.33 -7.84 -12.85
CA ARG A 188 0.61 -8.99 -12.86
C ARG A 188 -0.02 -10.32 -13.29
N GLY A 189 -1.31 -10.31 -13.65
CA GLY A 189 -2.02 -11.52 -14.05
C GLY A 189 -2.38 -12.43 -12.87
N PHE A 190 -2.50 -11.91 -11.64
CA PHE A 190 -2.94 -12.72 -10.49
C PHE A 190 -4.46 -12.90 -10.38
N LYS A 191 -5.21 -12.43 -11.38
CA LYS A 191 -6.68 -12.50 -11.43
C LYS A 191 -7.18 -13.92 -11.13
N ASP A 192 -6.73 -14.90 -11.91
CA ASP A 192 -7.20 -16.28 -11.78
C ASP A 192 -6.82 -16.89 -10.42
N GLN A 193 -5.64 -16.55 -9.90
CA GLN A 193 -5.21 -17.02 -8.57
C GLN A 193 -6.05 -16.42 -7.45
N ILE A 194 -6.47 -15.16 -7.56
CA ILE A 194 -7.41 -14.54 -6.59
C ILE A 194 -8.77 -15.26 -6.64
N TYR A 195 -9.30 -15.51 -7.85
CA TYR A 195 -10.54 -16.28 -8.02
C TYR A 195 -10.42 -17.68 -7.43
N ASP A 196 -9.30 -18.37 -7.68
CA ASP A 196 -9.01 -19.68 -7.13
C ASP A 196 -9.05 -19.66 -5.61
N VAL A 197 -8.38 -18.69 -4.97
CA VAL A 197 -8.40 -18.55 -3.50
C VAL A 197 -9.82 -18.30 -3.00
N TYR A 198 -10.54 -17.33 -3.59
CA TYR A 198 -11.88 -16.94 -3.18
C TYR A 198 -12.86 -18.12 -3.17
N ARG A 199 -12.77 -19.02 -4.15
CA ARG A 199 -13.62 -20.23 -4.25
C ARG A 199 -13.50 -21.21 -3.07
N TYR A 200 -12.42 -21.16 -2.31
CA TYR A 200 -12.23 -22.00 -1.11
C TYR A 200 -12.62 -21.30 0.20
N LEU A 201 -13.01 -20.02 0.14
CA LEU A 201 -13.38 -19.26 1.33
C LEU A 201 -14.87 -19.46 1.68
N PRO A 202 -15.26 -19.21 2.94
CA PRO A 202 -16.65 -19.33 3.37
C PRO A 202 -17.61 -18.38 2.63
N PRO A 203 -18.92 -18.68 2.58
CA PRO A 203 -19.91 -17.84 1.89
C PRO A 203 -20.21 -16.51 2.61
N GLU A 204 -20.18 -16.50 3.94
CA GLU A 204 -20.35 -15.30 4.78
C GLU A 204 -19.00 -14.62 5.00
N LEU A 205 -18.41 -14.12 3.91
CA LEU A 205 -17.08 -13.50 3.89
C LEU A 205 -17.20 -11.99 3.67
N GLN A 206 -16.62 -11.21 4.57
CA GLN A 206 -16.38 -9.79 4.33
C GLN A 206 -15.18 -9.63 3.37
N VAL A 207 -15.32 -8.77 2.37
CA VAL A 207 -14.27 -8.47 1.39
C VAL A 207 -13.90 -6.99 1.44
N CYS A 208 -12.62 -6.70 1.61
CA CYS A 208 -12.09 -5.34 1.53
C CYS A 208 -11.06 -5.24 0.41
N LEU A 209 -11.27 -4.30 -0.51
CA LEU A 209 -10.35 -3.98 -1.59
C LEU A 209 -9.63 -2.68 -1.30
N ILE A 210 -8.31 -2.72 -1.33
CA ILE A 210 -7.45 -1.59 -0.97
C ILE A 210 -6.46 -1.37 -2.11
N SER A 211 -6.49 -0.18 -2.69
CA SER A 211 -5.73 0.11 -3.91
C SER A 211 -5.31 1.57 -4.01
N ALA A 212 -4.24 1.86 -4.76
CA ALA A 212 -3.90 3.23 -5.11
C ALA A 212 -4.74 3.72 -6.30
N THR A 213 -4.98 2.83 -7.26
CA THR A 213 -5.79 3.11 -8.44
C THR A 213 -6.95 2.12 -8.55
N LEU A 214 -8.05 2.54 -9.16
CA LEU A 214 -9.23 1.70 -9.39
C LEU A 214 -9.62 1.74 -10.87
N PRO A 215 -8.85 1.06 -11.74
CA PRO A 215 -9.24 0.91 -13.14
C PRO A 215 -10.55 0.11 -13.27
N HIS A 216 -11.21 0.22 -14.42
CA HIS A 216 -12.50 -0.41 -14.68
C HIS A 216 -12.50 -1.93 -14.40
N GLU A 217 -11.40 -2.61 -14.72
CA GLU A 217 -11.23 -4.05 -14.46
C GLU A 217 -11.29 -4.42 -12.96
N ILE A 218 -10.78 -3.54 -12.08
CA ILE A 218 -10.90 -3.71 -10.63
C ILE A 218 -12.35 -3.54 -10.20
N LEU A 219 -13.05 -2.53 -10.72
CA LEU A 219 -14.45 -2.29 -10.40
C LEU A 219 -15.34 -3.45 -10.85
N GLU A 220 -15.09 -4.03 -12.02
CA GLU A 220 -15.77 -5.26 -12.48
C GLU A 220 -15.47 -6.49 -11.61
N MET A 221 -14.28 -6.57 -11.02
CA MET A 221 -13.96 -7.62 -10.06
C MET A 221 -14.80 -7.44 -8.78
N THR A 222 -14.93 -6.21 -8.28
CA THR A 222 -15.68 -5.95 -7.03
C THR A 222 -17.14 -6.35 -7.11
N SER A 223 -17.79 -6.21 -8.28
CA SER A 223 -19.20 -6.60 -8.45
C SER A 223 -19.46 -8.10 -8.33
N LYS A 224 -18.41 -8.94 -8.37
CA LYS A 224 -18.53 -10.41 -8.28
C LYS A 224 -18.25 -10.97 -6.90
N PHE A 225 -17.57 -10.22 -6.04
CA PHE A 225 -17.10 -10.69 -4.74
C PHE A 225 -17.57 -9.84 -3.57
N MET A 226 -18.18 -8.68 -3.83
CA MET A 226 -18.59 -7.73 -2.81
C MET A 226 -20.10 -7.49 -2.89
N THR A 227 -20.72 -7.30 -1.74
CA THR A 227 -22.14 -7.02 -1.58
C THR A 227 -22.32 -5.63 -0.98
N ASP A 228 -22.88 -4.71 -1.77
CA ASP A 228 -23.09 -3.29 -1.39
C ASP A 228 -21.89 -2.66 -0.65
N PRO A 229 -20.72 -2.56 -1.33
CA PRO A 229 -19.51 -2.07 -0.67
C PRO A 229 -19.58 -0.58 -0.37
N VAL A 230 -19.09 -0.21 0.81
CA VAL A 230 -18.76 1.18 1.16
C VAL A 230 -17.58 1.62 0.32
N ARG A 231 -17.74 2.70 -0.43
CA ARG A 231 -16.69 3.27 -1.30
C ARG A 231 -16.08 4.46 -0.61
N ILE A 232 -14.75 4.49 -0.52
CA ILE A 232 -13.97 5.60 0.00
C ILE A 232 -12.92 5.88 -1.07
N LEU A 233 -13.25 6.80 -1.99
CA LEU A 233 -12.48 7.06 -3.20
C LEU A 233 -11.77 8.40 -3.07
N VAL A 234 -10.57 8.52 -3.66
CA VAL A 234 -9.88 9.81 -3.78
C VAL A 234 -10.18 10.38 -5.16
N LYS A 235 -10.49 11.67 -5.25
CA LYS A 235 -10.69 12.32 -6.55
C LYS A 235 -9.44 12.20 -7.42
N ARG A 236 -9.63 12.05 -8.73
CA ARG A 236 -8.53 11.77 -9.67
C ARG A 236 -7.45 12.84 -9.67
N ASP A 237 -7.84 14.11 -9.62
CA ASP A 237 -6.92 15.26 -9.63
C ASP A 237 -6.05 15.30 -8.36
N GLU A 238 -6.47 14.62 -7.31
CA GLU A 238 -5.78 14.50 -6.03
C GLU A 238 -5.15 13.12 -5.81
N LEU A 239 -4.97 12.31 -6.88
CA LEU A 239 -4.14 11.10 -6.80
C LEU A 239 -2.65 11.40 -6.93
N THR A 240 -2.32 12.63 -7.30
CA THR A 240 -0.95 13.12 -7.37
C THR A 240 -0.42 13.38 -5.96
N LEU A 241 0.79 12.90 -5.70
CA LEU A 241 1.42 13.06 -4.39
C LEU A 241 1.89 14.51 -4.23
N GLU A 242 1.07 15.36 -3.60
CA GLU A 242 1.50 16.70 -3.18
C GLU A 242 2.77 16.56 -2.32
N GLY A 243 3.85 17.22 -2.75
CA GLY A 243 5.16 17.13 -2.10
C GLY A 243 6.20 16.29 -2.86
N ILE A 244 5.82 15.59 -3.93
CA ILE A 244 6.79 15.00 -4.87
C ILE A 244 6.95 15.92 -6.09
N LYS A 245 8.11 16.56 -6.21
CA LYS A 245 8.47 17.30 -7.42
C LYS A 245 8.84 16.32 -8.54
N GLN A 246 8.23 16.49 -9.70
CA GLN A 246 8.37 15.56 -10.82
C GLN A 246 9.08 16.27 -11.98
N PHE A 247 10.17 15.66 -12.45
CA PHE A 247 10.96 16.18 -13.56
C PHE A 247 11.12 15.15 -14.67
N PHE A 248 11.40 15.61 -15.89
CA PHE A 248 11.90 14.76 -16.96
C PHE A 248 13.23 15.28 -17.53
N VAL A 249 14.07 14.35 -17.98
CA VAL A 249 15.28 14.63 -18.77
C VAL A 249 15.09 14.01 -20.14
N ALA A 250 15.10 14.85 -21.17
CA ALA A 250 15.05 14.40 -22.55
C ALA A 250 16.42 13.85 -22.96
N VAL A 251 16.47 12.57 -23.31
CA VAL A 251 17.68 11.89 -23.81
C VAL A 251 17.47 11.47 -25.26
N GLU A 252 18.44 11.75 -26.13
CA GLU A 252 18.32 11.35 -27.53
C GLU A 252 18.66 9.86 -27.74
N LYS A 253 19.56 9.33 -26.90
CA LYS A 253 20.04 7.95 -26.99
C LYS A 253 19.94 7.24 -25.64
N GLU A 254 19.71 5.93 -25.71
CA GLU A 254 19.60 5.07 -24.52
C GLU A 254 20.88 5.04 -23.68
N GLU A 255 22.04 5.13 -24.33
CA GLU A 255 23.36 5.17 -23.67
C GLU A 255 23.53 6.41 -22.78
N TRP A 256 22.95 7.55 -23.16
CA TRP A 256 23.07 8.82 -22.42
C TRP A 256 22.30 8.84 -21.10
N LYS A 257 21.33 7.93 -20.93
CA LYS A 257 20.66 7.77 -19.64
C LYS A 257 21.65 7.39 -18.53
N PHE A 258 22.66 6.58 -18.84
CA PHE A 258 23.65 6.18 -17.86
C PHE A 258 24.56 7.35 -17.47
N ASP A 259 25.03 8.11 -18.45
CA ASP A 259 25.87 9.29 -18.21
C ASP A 259 25.09 10.34 -17.39
N THR A 260 23.85 10.62 -17.79
CA THR A 260 22.94 11.52 -17.04
C THR A 260 22.71 11.05 -15.60
N LEU A 261 22.59 9.73 -15.39
CA LEU A 261 22.45 9.16 -14.06
C LEU A 261 23.71 9.40 -13.21
N CYS A 262 24.90 9.27 -13.78
CA CYS A 262 26.16 9.57 -13.09
C CYS A 262 26.24 11.06 -12.74
N ASP A 263 25.91 11.95 -13.67
CA ASP A 263 25.91 13.41 -13.45
C ASP A 263 24.95 13.80 -12.31
N LEU A 264 23.78 13.16 -12.24
CA LEU A 264 22.84 13.34 -11.13
C LEU A 264 23.44 12.91 -9.79
N TYR A 265 24.22 11.83 -9.77
CA TYR A 265 24.88 11.35 -8.56
C TYR A 265 26.03 12.26 -8.10
N ASP A 266 26.74 12.89 -9.04
CA ASP A 266 27.82 13.82 -8.72
C ASP A 266 27.31 15.20 -8.28
N THR A 267 26.14 15.61 -8.80
CA THR A 267 25.55 16.93 -8.53
C THR A 267 24.65 16.94 -7.29
N LEU A 268 23.98 15.82 -6.99
CA LEU A 268 22.97 15.76 -5.92
C LEU A 268 23.51 15.07 -4.68
N THR A 269 23.31 15.69 -3.52
CA THR A 269 23.50 15.01 -2.23
C THR A 269 22.34 14.03 -1.97
N ILE A 270 22.52 12.79 -2.44
CA ILE A 270 21.50 11.74 -2.33
C ILE A 270 21.63 11.01 -0.99
N THR A 271 20.55 11.00 -0.19
CA THR A 271 20.47 10.18 1.02
C THR A 271 20.13 8.73 0.70
N GLN A 272 18.96 8.51 0.09
CA GLN A 272 18.47 7.19 -0.32
C GLN A 272 17.60 7.27 -1.57
N ALA A 273 17.50 6.12 -2.25
CA ALA A 273 17.42 6.11 -3.69
C ALA A 273 16.85 4.76 -4.24
N VAL A 274 15.80 4.70 -5.10
CA VAL A 274 15.31 3.46 -5.80
C VAL A 274 15.17 3.52 -7.36
N ILE A 275 16.11 3.01 -8.19
CA ILE A 275 16.03 3.11 -9.69
C ILE A 275 15.06 2.08 -10.24
N PHE A 276 14.11 2.55 -11.05
CA PHE A 276 13.20 1.70 -11.80
C PHE A 276 13.72 1.50 -13.22
N CYS A 277 14.13 0.28 -13.50
CA CYS A 277 14.34 -0.22 -14.86
C CYS A 277 13.24 -1.24 -15.18
N ASN A 278 12.93 -1.40 -16.46
CA ASN A 278 11.96 -2.42 -16.88
C ASN A 278 12.53 -3.85 -16.80
N THR A 279 13.85 -4.02 -16.59
CA THR A 279 14.52 -5.33 -16.50
C THR A 279 15.45 -5.47 -15.28
N LYS A 280 15.60 -6.70 -14.76
CA LYS A 280 16.19 -7.05 -13.43
C LYS A 280 17.67 -6.70 -13.20
N ARG A 281 18.39 -6.07 -14.14
CA ARG A 281 19.87 -6.09 -14.16
C ARG A 281 20.59 -4.87 -13.56
N LYS A 282 19.91 -3.87 -13.01
CA LYS A 282 20.52 -2.59 -12.53
C LYS A 282 19.64 -1.91 -11.44
N VAL A 283 20.15 -1.49 -10.26
CA VAL A 283 19.40 -0.61 -9.29
C VAL A 283 20.28 0.15 -8.25
N SER A 284 20.11 1.48 -8.02
CA SER A 284 19.49 2.20 -6.83
C SER A 284 19.44 3.78 -7.00
N LEU A 285 18.28 4.49 -6.75
CA LEU A 285 17.78 5.94 -6.96
C LEU A 285 16.41 6.16 -7.68
N VAL A 286 15.34 6.83 -7.15
CA VAL A 286 14.00 6.97 -7.84
C VAL A 286 14.09 7.78 -9.12
N ILE A 287 14.52 7.08 -10.14
CA ILE A 287 14.66 7.48 -11.51
C ILE A 287 13.89 6.43 -12.28
N ASN A 288 12.88 6.86 -12.99
CA ASN A 288 12.30 6.06 -14.06
C ASN A 288 13.31 6.07 -15.21
N TYR A 289 14.27 5.14 -15.15
CA TYR A 289 15.25 4.95 -16.22
C TYR A 289 14.51 4.58 -17.51
N ASP A 290 13.44 3.79 -17.37
CA ASP A 290 12.45 3.58 -18.40
C ASP A 290 11.09 4.06 -17.89
N LEU A 291 10.32 4.76 -18.73
CA LEU A 291 8.93 5.07 -18.41
C LEU A 291 8.12 3.78 -18.20
N PRO A 292 7.15 3.78 -17.26
CA PRO A 292 6.29 2.63 -17.02
C PRO A 292 5.37 2.39 -18.22
N ASN A 293 5.04 1.12 -18.45
CA ASN A 293 4.21 0.68 -19.59
C ASN A 293 2.71 1.02 -19.43
N ASN A 294 2.29 1.44 -18.23
CA ASN A 294 0.93 1.90 -17.95
C ASN A 294 0.96 3.07 -16.96
N ARG A 295 -0.17 3.78 -16.86
CA ARG A 295 -0.29 5.02 -16.09
C ARG A 295 -0.31 4.73 -14.58
N GLU A 296 -0.96 3.64 -14.19
CA GLU A 296 -1.12 3.23 -12.79
C GLU A 296 0.23 2.93 -12.13
N LEU A 297 1.13 2.23 -12.83
CA LEU A 297 2.46 1.91 -12.34
C LEU A 297 3.32 3.18 -12.12
N TYR A 298 3.03 4.27 -12.82
CA TYR A 298 3.73 5.54 -12.63
C TYR A 298 3.57 6.05 -11.18
N ILE A 299 2.33 6.13 -10.70
CA ILE A 299 2.03 6.56 -9.32
C ILE A 299 2.65 5.62 -8.29
N HIS A 300 2.63 4.30 -8.55
CA HIS A 300 3.26 3.30 -7.69
C HIS A 300 4.77 3.46 -7.59
N ARG A 301 5.44 3.81 -8.70
CA ARG A 301 6.89 4.04 -8.73
C ARG A 301 7.27 5.31 -7.98
N ILE A 302 6.66 6.45 -8.34
CA ILE A 302 7.02 7.74 -7.72
C ILE A 302 6.65 7.77 -6.23
N GLY A 303 5.55 7.11 -5.82
CA GLY A 303 5.14 7.00 -4.43
C GLY A 303 6.03 6.11 -3.55
N ARG A 304 7.14 5.58 -4.08
CA ARG A 304 8.20 4.99 -3.24
C ARG A 304 9.08 6.05 -2.58
N SER A 305 9.15 7.27 -3.13
CA SER A 305 9.69 8.46 -2.44
C SER A 305 8.57 9.24 -1.74
N GLY A 306 8.91 10.23 -0.93
CA GLY A 306 7.92 11.13 -0.29
C GLY A 306 6.95 10.48 0.72
N ARG A 307 7.30 9.31 1.28
CA ARG A 307 6.42 8.59 2.23
C ARG A 307 6.11 9.41 3.48
N PHE A 308 4.88 9.25 4.00
CA PHE A 308 4.39 9.97 5.18
C PHE A 308 4.54 11.49 5.05
N GLY A 309 4.35 11.99 3.83
CA GLY A 309 4.40 13.43 3.58
C GLY A 309 5.78 14.06 3.61
N ARG A 310 6.81 13.26 3.45
CA ARG A 310 8.14 13.83 3.22
C ARG A 310 8.18 14.41 1.80
N LYS A 311 8.96 15.46 1.60
CA LYS A 311 9.25 15.92 0.25
C LYS A 311 10.03 14.84 -0.50
N GLY A 312 9.69 14.64 -1.77
CA GLY A 312 10.34 13.68 -2.65
C GLY A 312 10.65 14.32 -4.00
N VAL A 313 11.57 13.70 -4.73
CA VAL A 313 11.83 14.04 -6.13
C VAL A 313 11.70 12.76 -6.96
N ALA A 314 11.06 12.87 -8.11
CA ALA A 314 10.97 11.81 -9.10
C ALA A 314 11.49 12.34 -10.45
N ILE A 315 12.47 11.64 -11.04
CA ILE A 315 13.08 12.03 -12.31
C ILE A 315 12.77 10.96 -13.36
N ASN A 316 12.33 11.39 -14.55
CA ASN A 316 11.95 10.52 -15.65
C ASN A 316 12.92 10.68 -16.81
N PHE A 317 13.55 9.61 -17.28
CA PHE A 317 14.32 9.64 -18.52
C PHE A 317 13.41 9.31 -19.70
N VAL A 318 13.35 10.24 -20.64
CA VAL A 318 12.35 10.21 -21.71
C VAL A 318 13.04 10.37 -23.05
N LYS A 319 12.84 9.40 -23.95
CA LYS A 319 13.29 9.51 -25.35
C LYS A 319 12.25 10.28 -26.18
N LYS A 320 12.64 10.74 -27.37
CA LYS A 320 11.74 11.49 -28.28
C LYS A 320 10.41 10.78 -28.54
N GLU A 321 10.45 9.45 -28.66
CA GLU A 321 9.27 8.60 -28.87
C GLU A 321 8.35 8.50 -27.64
N ASP A 322 8.91 8.60 -26.43
CA ASP A 322 8.19 8.39 -25.18
C ASP A 322 7.55 9.68 -24.62
N ILE A 323 7.86 10.86 -25.19
CA ILE A 323 7.31 12.15 -24.73
C ILE A 323 5.78 12.13 -24.72
N ARG A 324 5.14 11.49 -25.70
CA ARG A 324 3.68 11.39 -25.78
C ARG A 324 3.11 10.63 -24.57
N ILE A 325 3.77 9.56 -24.16
CA ILE A 325 3.37 8.75 -22.99
C ILE A 325 3.45 9.59 -21.71
N LEU A 326 4.51 10.39 -21.56
CA LEU A 326 4.67 11.28 -20.41
C LEU A 326 3.56 12.34 -20.35
N ARG A 327 3.25 13.00 -21.48
CA ARG A 327 2.19 14.02 -21.54
C ARG A 327 0.80 13.43 -21.28
N ASP A 328 0.57 12.21 -21.74
CA ASP A 328 -0.64 11.44 -21.41
C ASP A 328 -0.79 11.19 -19.90
N ILE A 329 0.31 10.85 -19.21
CA ILE A 329 0.33 10.66 -17.74
C ILE A 329 0.07 11.99 -17.03
N GLU A 330 0.74 13.06 -17.47
CA GLU A 330 0.61 14.41 -16.93
C GLU A 330 -0.85 14.89 -17.00
N GLN A 331 -1.47 14.77 -18.18
CA GLN A 331 -2.86 15.11 -18.42
C GLN A 331 -3.83 14.21 -17.62
N TYR A 332 -3.56 12.90 -17.54
CA TYR A 332 -4.47 11.96 -16.90
C TYR A 332 -4.58 12.17 -15.38
N TYR A 333 -3.46 12.47 -14.72
CA TYR A 333 -3.41 12.71 -13.28
C TYR A 333 -3.53 14.18 -12.90
N SER A 334 -3.69 15.09 -13.87
CA SER A 334 -3.72 16.54 -13.61
C SER A 334 -2.49 17.02 -12.82
N THR A 335 -1.30 16.47 -13.12
CA THR A 335 -0.03 16.85 -12.50
C THR A 335 0.78 17.75 -13.43
N GLN A 336 1.86 18.34 -12.90
CA GLN A 336 2.88 19.00 -13.71
C GLN A 336 4.19 18.19 -13.66
N ILE A 337 4.78 17.92 -14.83
CA ILE A 337 6.09 17.26 -14.96
C ILE A 337 7.01 18.20 -15.75
N ASP A 338 7.87 18.90 -15.01
CA ASP A 338 8.71 19.95 -15.58
C ASP A 338 9.96 19.38 -16.24
N GLU A 339 10.50 20.09 -17.23
CA GLU A 339 11.85 19.79 -17.71
C GLU A 339 12.85 20.07 -16.57
N MET A 340 13.79 19.15 -16.36
CA MET A 340 14.71 19.27 -15.25
C MET A 340 15.57 20.54 -15.42
N PRO A 341 15.58 21.47 -14.45
CA PRO A 341 16.39 22.67 -14.54
C PRO A 341 17.88 22.34 -14.42
N MET A 342 18.76 23.16 -14.99
CA MET A 342 20.22 22.94 -14.92
C MET A 342 20.78 22.95 -13.48
N ASN A 343 20.09 23.60 -12.53
CA ASN A 343 20.52 23.71 -11.15
C ASN A 343 19.65 22.82 -10.24
N VAL A 344 20.01 21.54 -10.14
CA VAL A 344 19.21 20.52 -9.44
C VAL A 344 19.51 20.45 -7.94
N ALA A 345 20.65 21.00 -7.51
CA ALA A 345 21.13 20.94 -6.12
C ALA A 345 20.18 21.63 -5.12
N ASP A 346 19.40 22.63 -5.56
CA ASP A 346 18.47 23.39 -4.72
C ASP A 346 17.07 22.72 -4.59
N LEU A 347 16.86 21.57 -5.24
CA LEU A 347 15.54 20.93 -5.31
C LEU A 347 15.30 19.83 -4.25
N ILE A 348 16.34 19.36 -3.57
CA ILE A 348 16.31 18.24 -2.60
C ILE A 348 16.39 18.74 -1.15
#